data_AF-A0A2H0SKS5-F1
#
_entry.id   AF-A0A2H0SKS5-F1
#
_cell.length_a   1.000
_cell.length_b   1.000
_cell.length_c   1.000
_cell.angle_alpha   90.00
_cell.angle_beta   90.00
_cell.angle_gamma   90.00
#
_symmetry.space_group_name_H-M   'P 1'
#
loop_
_entity.id
_entity.type
_entity.pdbx_description
1 polymer ?
#
loop_
_entity_poly.entity_id
_entity_poly.type
_entity_poly.pdbx_seq_one_letter_code
_entity_poly.pdbx_strand_id
1 'polypeptide(L)'
;MRVLKFFAVSLVVLAAAGVLTFVIAREVVLVAAVGQLKDIISQGQTVARNPGRYHRNCREKGILDSSQAGVRLVQLRFLSDRQYQLEAICEQFSLEPIVIEQGEFPLQVRKVPGSSGLVFGQARGKVAVELWGRSREVLVEANEVVEVFSRQELPGIQPLSSCGGYGYQCCQSEVSIGTGSQWTEAVDCPQTCFSTCQPRPVILTFQTDPPMDSVNRTLQITSGQVVEFSYLLDITEELGLRVKLDYGDGQSAQLGQSQDTSRHIYDCNLPECNYTANLTVSEFTGVTSASTPLSQVTIKVVR
;
A
#
# COMPACT_ATOMS: atom_id res chain seq x y z
N MET A 1 6.81 -42.03 -36.69
CA MET A 1 5.70 -42.01 -35.68
C MET A 1 6.09 -42.55 -34.31
N ARG A 2 6.84 -43.67 -34.17
CA ARG A 2 7.19 -44.21 -32.84
C ARG A 2 8.01 -43.24 -31.99
N VAL A 3 9.04 -42.60 -32.57
CA VAL A 3 9.90 -41.63 -31.87
C VAL A 3 9.11 -40.41 -31.36
N LEU A 4 8.21 -39.85 -32.18
CA LEU A 4 7.36 -38.72 -31.79
C LEU A 4 6.44 -39.08 -30.62
N LYS A 5 5.89 -40.32 -30.59
CA LYS A 5 5.07 -40.81 -29.48
C LYS A 5 5.89 -40.95 -28.19
N PHE A 6 7.11 -41.48 -28.27
CA PHE A 6 7.99 -41.56 -27.09
C PHE A 6 8.36 -40.18 -26.55
N PHE A 7 8.69 -39.23 -27.43
CA PHE A 7 8.98 -37.86 -27.01
C PHE A 7 7.77 -37.20 -26.35
N ALA A 8 6.57 -37.32 -26.94
CA ALA A 8 5.36 -36.78 -26.37
C ALA A 8 5.01 -37.41 -25.00
N VAL A 9 5.13 -38.73 -24.87
CA VAL A 9 4.89 -39.42 -23.58
C VAL A 9 5.92 -38.98 -22.54
N SER A 10 7.20 -38.90 -22.90
CA SER A 10 8.25 -38.45 -21.98
C SER A 10 8.03 -37.00 -21.53
N LEU A 11 7.63 -36.11 -22.44
CA LEU A 11 7.29 -34.72 -22.12
C LEU A 11 6.11 -34.64 -21.14
N VAL A 12 5.06 -35.44 -21.36
CA VAL A 12 3.89 -35.48 -20.46
C VAL A 12 4.28 -36.01 -19.08
N VAL A 13 5.10 -37.07 -19.01
CA VAL A 13 5.58 -37.63 -17.73
C VAL A 13 6.45 -36.61 -16.97
N LEU A 14 7.35 -35.92 -17.67
CA LEU A 14 8.18 -34.87 -17.07
C LEU A 14 7.33 -33.68 -16.59
N ALA A 15 6.32 -33.26 -17.37
CA ALA A 15 5.41 -32.20 -16.96
C ALA A 15 4.59 -32.61 -15.72
N ALA A 16 4.06 -33.83 -15.69
CA ALA A 16 3.32 -34.35 -14.53
C ALA A 16 4.21 -34.45 -13.28
N ALA A 17 5.44 -34.94 -13.42
CA ALA A 17 6.42 -34.98 -12.33
C ALA A 17 6.75 -33.57 -11.82
N GLY A 18 6.97 -32.61 -12.73
CA GLY A 18 7.23 -31.22 -12.39
C GLY A 18 6.08 -30.58 -11.59
N VAL A 19 4.83 -30.80 -12.02
CA VAL A 19 3.64 -30.32 -11.29
C VAL A 19 3.55 -30.95 -9.91
N LEU A 20 3.79 -32.27 -9.78
CA LEU A 20 3.74 -32.95 -8.49
C LEU A 20 4.82 -32.42 -7.53
N THR A 21 6.05 -32.30 -8.00
CA THR A 21 7.16 -31.74 -7.19
C THR A 21 6.87 -30.31 -6.76
N PHE A 22 6.31 -29.48 -7.65
CA PHE A 22 5.91 -28.12 -7.32
C PHE A 22 4.86 -28.06 -6.21
N VAL A 23 3.82 -28.91 -6.29
CA VAL A 23 2.76 -28.96 -5.26
C VAL A 23 3.31 -29.42 -3.92
N ILE A 24 4.15 -30.47 -3.90
CA ILE A 24 4.78 -30.96 -2.67
C ILE A 24 5.68 -29.88 -2.06
N ALA A 25 6.54 -29.25 -2.87
CA ALA A 25 7.44 -28.19 -2.42
C ALA A 25 6.66 -27.02 -1.82
N ARG A 26 5.58 -26.58 -2.46
CA ARG A 26 4.71 -25.51 -1.95
C ARG A 26 4.16 -25.86 -0.55
N GLU A 27 3.65 -27.07 -0.36
CA GLU A 27 3.11 -27.48 0.94
C GLU A 27 4.19 -27.59 2.01
N VAL A 28 5.38 -28.12 1.68
CA VAL A 28 6.50 -28.19 2.63
C VAL A 28 6.89 -26.80 3.11
N VAL A 29 6.96 -25.81 2.20
CA VAL A 29 7.29 -24.42 2.54
C VAL A 29 6.21 -23.79 3.42
N LEU A 30 4.92 -23.99 3.10
CA LEU A 30 3.82 -23.50 3.93
C LEU A 30 3.82 -24.11 5.33
N VAL A 31 4.07 -25.41 5.44
CA VAL A 31 4.16 -26.11 6.73
C VAL A 31 5.34 -25.58 7.55
N ALA A 32 6.49 -25.35 6.91
CA ALA A 32 7.65 -24.76 7.59
C ALA A 32 7.35 -23.35 8.12
N ALA A 33 6.69 -22.50 7.32
CA ALA A 33 6.30 -21.15 7.74
C ALA A 33 5.27 -21.16 8.89
N VAL A 34 4.31 -22.09 8.87
CA VAL A 34 3.37 -22.29 9.98
C VAL A 34 4.10 -22.80 11.23
N GLY A 35 5.08 -23.71 11.08
CA GLY A 35 5.93 -24.17 12.17
C GLY A 35 6.68 -23.01 12.84
N GLN A 36 7.36 -22.19 12.04
CA GLN A 36 8.03 -20.97 12.51
C GLN A 36 7.05 -20.06 13.28
N LEU A 37 5.86 -19.80 12.72
CA LEU A 37 4.84 -18.98 13.38
C LEU A 37 4.38 -19.58 14.71
N LYS A 38 4.16 -20.90 14.79
CA LYS A 38 3.80 -21.59 16.04
C LYS A 38 4.90 -21.48 17.09
N ASP A 39 6.16 -21.61 16.70
CA ASP A 39 7.30 -21.49 17.61
C ASP A 39 7.38 -20.09 18.22
N ILE A 40 7.23 -19.04 17.40
CA ILE A 40 7.22 -17.64 17.86
C ILE A 40 6.02 -17.35 18.77
N ILE A 41 4.85 -17.92 18.45
CA ILE A 41 3.66 -17.80 19.29
C ILE A 41 3.90 -18.46 20.65
N SER A 42 4.48 -19.66 20.66
CA SER A 42 4.82 -20.37 21.90
C SER A 42 5.84 -19.61 22.74
N GLN A 43 6.85 -19.02 22.10
CA GLN A 43 7.82 -18.15 22.75
C GLN A 43 7.14 -16.89 23.33
N GLY A 44 6.28 -16.23 22.57
CA GLY A 44 5.52 -15.05 23.02
C GLY A 44 4.61 -15.35 24.21
N GLN A 45 3.93 -16.49 24.20
CA GLN A 45 3.15 -16.97 25.36
C GLN A 45 4.04 -17.24 26.57
N THR A 46 5.22 -17.82 26.38
CA THR A 46 6.18 -18.09 27.45
C THR A 46 6.67 -16.78 28.08
N VAL A 47 6.97 -15.78 27.25
CA VAL A 47 7.37 -14.44 27.71
C VAL A 47 6.22 -13.73 28.43
N ALA A 48 4.99 -13.83 27.91
CA ALA A 48 3.82 -13.23 28.52
C ALA A 48 3.52 -13.81 29.92
N ARG A 49 3.76 -15.12 30.13
CA ARG A 49 3.60 -15.77 31.44
C ARG A 49 4.71 -15.41 32.43
N ASN A 50 5.94 -15.19 31.95
CA ASN A 50 7.12 -14.91 32.77
C ASN A 50 7.85 -13.63 32.31
N PRO A 51 7.24 -12.43 32.45
CA PRO A 51 7.79 -11.19 31.92
C PRO A 51 9.00 -10.65 32.72
N GLY A 52 9.39 -11.30 33.82
CA GLY A 52 10.39 -10.80 34.78
C GLY A 52 11.73 -10.42 34.17
N ARG A 53 12.16 -11.10 33.09
CA ARG A 53 13.41 -10.76 32.37
C ARG A 53 13.37 -9.38 31.71
N TYR A 54 12.20 -8.96 31.22
CA TYR A 54 12.04 -7.71 30.46
C TYR A 54 11.63 -6.51 31.34
N HIS A 55 11.28 -6.76 32.61
CA HIS A 55 11.00 -5.68 33.57
C HIS A 55 12.21 -4.77 33.77
N ARG A 56 13.43 -5.34 33.80
CA ARG A 56 14.67 -4.55 33.92
C ARG A 56 14.85 -3.65 32.69
N ASN A 57 14.67 -4.19 31.49
CA ASN A 57 14.76 -3.43 30.25
C ASN A 57 13.71 -2.30 30.21
N CYS A 58 12.48 -2.53 30.70
CA CYS A 58 11.48 -1.46 30.83
C CYS A 58 11.90 -0.37 31.81
N ARG A 59 12.55 -0.72 32.93
CA ARG A 59 13.09 0.25 33.90
C ARG A 59 14.20 1.10 33.32
N GLU A 60 15.12 0.47 32.59
CA GLU A 60 16.27 1.14 31.97
C GLU A 60 15.86 2.18 30.91
N LYS A 61 14.67 2.06 30.31
CA LYS A 61 14.10 3.06 29.38
C LYS A 61 13.60 4.35 30.04
N GLY A 62 13.78 4.54 31.36
CA GLY A 62 13.60 5.84 32.02
C GLY A 62 12.30 6.02 32.79
N ILE A 63 11.79 4.95 33.42
CA ILE A 63 10.60 5.03 34.26
C ILE A 63 10.93 5.81 35.55
N LEU A 64 10.27 6.96 35.73
CA LEU A 64 10.44 7.86 36.88
C LEU A 64 9.91 7.29 38.19
N ASP A 65 9.07 6.25 38.13
CA ASP A 65 8.40 5.66 39.30
C ASP A 65 8.51 4.11 39.31
N SER A 66 9.36 3.59 40.19
CA SER A 66 9.82 2.18 40.17
C SER A 66 8.72 1.12 40.39
N SER A 67 7.54 1.54 40.86
CA SER A 67 6.41 0.67 41.22
C SER A 67 5.54 0.25 40.02
N GLN A 68 5.56 1.00 38.91
CA GLN A 68 4.80 0.72 37.66
C GLN A 68 5.70 0.34 36.48
N ALA A 69 6.96 0.00 36.77
CA ALA A 69 7.94 -0.35 35.76
C ALA A 69 7.82 -1.82 35.31
N GLY A 70 6.74 -2.12 34.58
CA GLY A 70 6.38 -3.46 34.14
C GLY A 70 6.17 -3.60 32.63
N VAL A 71 6.17 -4.84 32.17
CA VAL A 71 5.68 -5.20 30.83
C VAL A 71 4.15 -5.18 30.89
N ARG A 72 3.52 -4.29 30.13
CA ARG A 72 2.08 -4.18 30.01
C ARG A 72 1.49 -5.35 29.24
N LEU A 73 2.09 -5.65 28.09
CA LEU A 73 1.68 -6.75 27.22
C LEU A 73 2.85 -7.22 26.35
N VAL A 74 2.70 -8.43 25.83
CA VAL A 74 3.59 -8.98 24.80
C VAL A 74 2.78 -9.11 23.53
N GLN A 75 3.37 -8.79 22.39
CA GLN A 75 2.70 -8.91 21.10
C GLN A 75 3.64 -9.44 20.03
N LEU A 76 3.07 -10.16 19.06
CA LEU A 76 3.69 -10.42 17.77
C LEU A 76 3.13 -9.38 16.80
N ARG A 77 3.95 -8.49 16.28
CA ARG A 77 3.56 -7.45 15.33
C ARG A 77 4.21 -7.70 13.97
N PHE A 78 3.45 -7.56 12.90
CA PHE A 78 3.97 -7.55 11.54
C PHE A 78 4.36 -6.15 11.12
N LEU A 79 5.54 -6.02 10.51
CA LEU A 79 6.04 -4.77 9.91
C LEU A 79 5.69 -4.69 8.42
N SER A 80 5.64 -5.85 7.77
CA SER A 80 5.25 -6.02 6.38
C SER A 80 4.46 -7.33 6.21
N ASP A 81 4.15 -7.70 4.97
CA ASP A 81 3.60 -9.00 4.65
C ASP A 81 4.59 -10.16 4.90
N ARG A 82 5.88 -9.90 5.14
CA ARG A 82 6.88 -10.97 5.37
C ARG A 82 7.64 -10.83 6.69
N GLN A 83 7.79 -9.62 7.20
CA GLN A 83 8.60 -9.32 8.37
C GLN A 83 7.74 -9.15 9.62
N TYR A 84 8.21 -9.71 10.72
CA TYR A 84 7.53 -9.65 12.01
C TYR A 84 8.53 -9.41 13.15
N GLN A 85 8.00 -8.92 14.27
CA GLN A 85 8.72 -8.72 15.51
C GLN A 85 7.87 -9.23 16.68
N LEU A 86 8.49 -10.02 17.55
CA LEU A 86 7.97 -10.33 18.88
C LEU A 86 8.46 -9.24 19.83
N GLU A 87 7.54 -8.60 20.53
CA GLU A 87 7.77 -7.36 21.27
C GLU A 87 7.17 -7.42 22.67
N ALA A 88 7.88 -6.85 23.65
CA ALA A 88 7.32 -6.50 24.95
C ALA A 88 7.04 -4.99 25.00
N ILE A 89 5.79 -4.64 25.29
CA ILE A 89 5.37 -3.25 25.50
C ILE A 89 5.43 -2.92 26.98
N CYS A 90 6.14 -1.85 27.33
CA CYS A 90 6.19 -1.34 28.71
C CYS A 90 4.98 -0.45 28.99
N GLU A 91 4.51 -0.39 30.25
CA GLU A 91 3.30 0.38 30.64
C GLU A 91 3.31 1.85 30.18
N GLN A 92 4.46 2.51 30.22
CA GLN A 92 4.61 3.93 29.91
C GLN A 92 5.13 4.23 28.49
N PHE A 93 5.55 3.20 27.74
CA PHE A 93 6.18 3.34 26.42
C PHE A 93 5.57 2.39 25.41
N SER A 94 4.42 2.77 24.84
CA SER A 94 3.75 2.00 23.78
C SER A 94 4.37 2.18 22.39
N LEU A 95 5.06 3.29 22.15
CA LEU A 95 5.64 3.64 20.85
C LEU A 95 7.04 3.05 20.63
N GLU A 96 7.74 2.69 21.70
CA GLU A 96 9.08 2.11 21.64
C GLU A 96 9.14 0.75 22.35
N PRO A 97 8.52 -0.28 21.78
CA PRO A 97 8.57 -1.62 22.35
C PRO A 97 10.00 -2.16 22.47
N ILE A 98 10.19 -3.12 23.37
CA ILE A 98 11.43 -3.90 23.44
C ILE A 98 11.29 -5.07 22.46
N VAL A 99 12.12 -5.10 21.43
CA VAL A 99 12.17 -6.22 20.48
C VAL A 99 12.82 -7.43 21.15
N ILE A 100 12.06 -8.51 21.26
CA ILE A 100 12.50 -9.80 21.80
C ILE A 100 13.12 -10.63 20.69
N GLU A 101 12.41 -10.71 19.56
CA GLU A 101 12.82 -11.47 18.39
C GLU A 101 12.32 -10.76 17.14
N GLN A 102 13.08 -10.87 16.05
CA GLN A 102 12.69 -10.39 14.73
C GLN A 102 12.97 -11.49 13.71
N GLY A 103 12.08 -11.63 12.74
CA GLY A 103 12.31 -12.55 11.64
C GLY A 103 11.52 -12.20 10.39
N GLU A 104 11.68 -13.07 9.40
CA GLU A 104 11.04 -12.97 8.10
C GLU A 104 10.56 -14.36 7.67
N PHE A 105 9.41 -14.42 6.98
CA PHE A 105 8.95 -15.67 6.39
C PHE A 105 9.84 -16.13 5.21
N PRO A 106 10.10 -17.44 5.09
CA PRO A 106 10.95 -17.98 4.05
C PRO A 106 10.30 -17.86 2.66
N LEU A 107 11.13 -17.70 1.64
CA LEU A 107 10.73 -17.70 0.23
C LEU A 107 9.64 -16.65 -0.05
N GLN A 108 8.61 -16.99 -0.83
CA GLN A 108 7.52 -16.08 -1.20
C GLN A 108 6.31 -16.20 -0.27
N VAL A 109 6.47 -16.80 0.92
CA VAL A 109 5.38 -16.87 1.89
C VAL A 109 5.11 -15.47 2.42
N ARG A 110 3.83 -15.10 2.45
CA ARG A 110 3.36 -13.78 2.88
C ARG A 110 2.22 -13.93 3.87
N LYS A 111 2.06 -12.98 4.76
CA LYS A 111 0.90 -12.85 5.63
C LYS A 111 -0.29 -12.40 4.79
N VAL A 112 -1.42 -13.05 5.01
CA VAL A 112 -2.71 -12.64 4.41
C VAL A 112 -3.13 -11.28 5.00
N PRO A 113 -3.71 -10.37 4.21
CA PRO A 113 -4.22 -9.10 4.72
C PRO A 113 -5.35 -9.27 5.75
N GLY A 114 -5.48 -8.31 6.68
CA GLY A 114 -6.58 -8.23 7.65
C GLY A 114 -6.23 -8.57 9.11
N SER A 115 -4.95 -8.83 9.40
CA SER A 115 -4.44 -8.93 10.77
C SER A 115 -3.07 -8.27 10.88
N SER A 116 -2.80 -7.44 11.88
CA SER A 116 -1.46 -6.88 12.14
C SER A 116 -0.59 -7.75 13.07
N GLY A 117 -1.15 -8.86 13.58
CA GLY A 117 -0.44 -9.78 14.48
C GLY A 117 -1.29 -10.30 15.63
N LEU A 118 -0.66 -10.57 16.77
CA LEU A 118 -1.27 -11.17 17.95
C LEU A 118 -0.87 -10.41 19.21
N VAL A 119 -1.82 -10.17 20.10
CA VAL A 119 -1.55 -9.70 21.46
C VAL A 119 -1.71 -10.88 22.42
N PHE A 120 -0.63 -11.25 23.11
CA PHE A 120 -0.64 -12.39 24.03
C PHE A 120 -1.36 -12.04 25.34
N GLY A 121 -2.03 -13.03 25.94
CA GLY A 121 -2.88 -12.83 27.12
C GLY A 121 -4.30 -12.35 26.80
N GLN A 122 -4.63 -12.17 25.51
CA GLN A 122 -6.00 -11.92 25.05
C GLN A 122 -6.74 -13.23 24.76
N ALA A 123 -8.08 -13.16 24.76
CA ALA A 123 -8.93 -14.34 24.60
C ALA A 123 -8.76 -15.05 23.24
N ARG A 124 -8.59 -14.27 22.15
CA ARG A 124 -8.50 -14.77 20.78
C ARG A 124 -7.63 -13.87 19.89
N GLY A 125 -6.88 -14.48 18.98
CA GLY A 125 -6.17 -13.79 17.91
C GLY A 125 -5.79 -14.75 16.77
N LYS A 126 -5.65 -14.24 15.55
CA LYS A 126 -5.30 -15.06 14.38
C LYS A 126 -4.25 -14.41 13.48
N VAL A 127 -3.44 -15.25 12.87
CA VAL A 127 -2.52 -14.88 11.79
C VAL A 127 -2.62 -15.92 10.69
N ALA A 128 -2.78 -15.47 9.46
CA ALA A 128 -2.85 -16.32 8.29
C ALA A 128 -1.67 -16.03 7.36
N VAL A 129 -1.10 -17.08 6.77
CA VAL A 129 -0.02 -17.00 5.81
C VAL A 129 -0.42 -17.69 4.51
N GLU A 130 0.10 -17.23 3.38
CA GLU A 130 -0.18 -17.75 2.06
C GLU A 130 1.05 -17.88 1.17
N LEU A 131 0.96 -18.83 0.23
CA LEU A 131 1.94 -19.06 -0.82
C LEU A 131 1.20 -19.54 -2.07
N TRP A 132 1.31 -18.78 -3.16
CA TRP A 132 0.71 -19.10 -4.47
C TRP A 132 -0.78 -19.52 -4.39
N GLY A 133 -1.58 -18.72 -3.67
CA GLY A 133 -3.03 -18.90 -3.55
C GLY A 133 -3.48 -19.98 -2.55
N ARG A 134 -2.55 -20.65 -1.86
CA ARG A 134 -2.87 -21.51 -0.71
C ARG A 134 -2.55 -20.80 0.59
N SER A 135 -3.52 -20.75 1.49
CA SER A 135 -3.36 -20.15 2.81
C SER A 135 -3.49 -21.19 3.93
N ARG A 136 -2.79 -20.95 5.03
CA ARG A 136 -2.97 -21.65 6.31
C ARG A 136 -3.11 -20.64 7.43
N GLU A 137 -3.91 -20.95 8.43
CA GLU A 137 -4.19 -20.06 9.55
C GLU A 137 -3.73 -20.67 10.86
N VAL A 138 -3.15 -19.83 11.71
CA VAL A 138 -2.84 -20.15 13.09
C VAL A 138 -3.73 -19.30 13.98
N LEU A 139 -4.56 -19.99 14.76
CA LEU A 139 -5.46 -19.42 15.76
C LEU A 139 -4.84 -19.59 17.14
N VAL A 140 -4.89 -18.51 17.93
CA VAL A 140 -4.61 -18.58 19.36
C VAL A 140 -5.94 -18.37 20.09
N GLU A 141 -6.36 -19.37 20.84
CA GLU A 141 -7.58 -19.32 21.66
C GLU A 141 -7.28 -19.88 23.05
N ALA A 142 -7.59 -19.13 24.10
CA ALA A 142 -7.39 -19.57 25.49
C ALA A 142 -5.97 -20.10 25.82
N ASN A 143 -4.93 -19.56 25.15
CA ASN A 143 -3.53 -20.00 25.17
C ASN A 143 -3.20 -21.33 24.47
N GLU A 144 -4.15 -21.93 23.76
CA GLU A 144 -3.89 -23.03 22.84
C GLU A 144 -3.63 -22.49 21.43
N VAL A 145 -2.72 -23.15 20.71
CA VAL A 145 -2.36 -22.81 19.33
C VAL A 145 -2.95 -23.85 18.41
N VAL A 146 -3.99 -23.49 17.67
CA VAL A 146 -4.72 -24.38 16.77
C VAL A 146 -4.45 -23.97 15.33
N GLU A 147 -4.11 -24.93 14.48
CA GLU A 147 -4.04 -24.71 13.03
C GLU A 147 -5.42 -24.95 12.42
N VAL A 148 -5.91 -23.97 11.67
CA VAL A 148 -7.23 -24.02 11.03
C VAL A 148 -7.05 -23.89 9.52
N PHE A 149 -7.77 -24.73 8.77
CA PHE A 149 -7.69 -24.79 7.30
C PHE A 149 -8.72 -23.89 6.59
N SER A 150 -9.59 -23.20 7.35
CA SER A 150 -10.67 -22.37 6.83
C SER A 150 -10.58 -20.96 7.38
N ARG A 151 -10.80 -19.96 6.52
CA ARG A 151 -10.90 -18.54 6.91
C ARG A 151 -12.11 -18.34 7.80
N GLN A 152 -11.87 -18.10 9.09
CA GLN A 152 -12.92 -17.68 10.01
C GLN A 152 -12.65 -16.23 10.44
N GLU A 153 -13.60 -15.33 10.23
CA GLU A 153 -13.53 -13.98 10.79
C GLU A 153 -13.72 -14.08 12.30
N LEU A 154 -12.68 -13.70 13.04
CA LEU A 154 -12.70 -13.71 14.50
C LEU A 154 -12.28 -12.33 14.99
N PRO A 155 -13.13 -11.67 15.80
CA PRO A 155 -12.77 -10.41 16.44
C PRO A 155 -11.71 -10.69 17.52
N GLY A 156 -10.59 -10.00 17.44
CA GLY A 156 -9.51 -10.05 18.42
C GLY A 156 -8.79 -8.71 18.44
N ILE A 157 -8.22 -8.34 19.60
CA ILE A 157 -7.40 -7.14 19.73
C ILE A 157 -6.13 -7.37 18.92
N GLN A 158 -5.85 -6.50 17.97
CA GLN A 158 -4.67 -6.57 17.12
C GLN A 158 -3.65 -5.50 17.53
N PRO A 159 -2.35 -5.74 17.33
CA PRO A 159 -1.32 -4.72 17.52
C PRO A 159 -1.58 -3.48 16.65
N LEU A 160 -1.35 -2.29 17.18
CA LEU A 160 -1.25 -1.11 16.31
C LEU A 160 -0.04 -1.28 15.38
N SER A 161 -0.25 -1.19 14.07
CA SER A 161 0.80 -1.34 13.08
C SER A 161 0.61 -0.44 11.86
N SER A 162 1.63 -0.45 11.01
CA SER A 162 1.61 0.17 9.68
C SER A 162 0.62 -0.53 8.74
N CYS A 163 0.24 0.11 7.64
CA CYS A 163 -0.49 -0.54 6.55
C CYS A 163 0.16 -1.85 6.14
N GLY A 164 1.50 -1.84 6.01
CA GLY A 164 2.29 -3.03 5.68
C GLY A 164 2.08 -4.16 6.68
N GLY A 165 2.01 -3.84 7.98
CA GLY A 165 1.68 -4.79 9.03
C GLY A 165 0.30 -5.43 8.86
N TYR A 166 -0.69 -4.71 8.35
CA TYR A 166 -1.99 -5.29 8.02
C TYR A 166 -2.02 -6.03 6.68
N GLY A 167 -0.93 -6.00 5.90
CA GLY A 167 -0.88 -6.55 4.53
C GLY A 167 -1.47 -5.62 3.48
N TYR A 168 -1.54 -4.32 3.77
CA TYR A 168 -2.02 -3.27 2.87
C TYR A 168 -0.86 -2.31 2.53
N GLN A 169 -1.11 -1.37 1.63
CA GLN A 169 -0.17 -0.34 1.22
C GLN A 169 -0.81 1.04 1.39
N CYS A 170 -0.02 2.03 1.77
CA CYS A 170 -0.46 3.42 1.76
C CYS A 170 -0.21 3.99 0.36
N CYS A 171 -1.28 4.25 -0.38
CA CYS A 171 -1.16 4.79 -1.74
C CYS A 171 -0.94 6.30 -1.70
N GLN A 172 0.07 6.79 -2.42
CA GLN A 172 0.28 8.23 -2.60
C GLN A 172 -0.75 8.77 -3.58
N SER A 173 -1.59 9.72 -3.14
CA SER A 173 -2.74 10.24 -3.88
C SER A 173 -2.37 10.90 -5.20
N GLU A 174 -1.15 11.42 -5.31
CA GLU A 174 -0.64 12.16 -6.46
C GLU A 174 -0.30 11.23 -7.63
N VAL A 175 0.22 10.04 -7.34
CA VAL A 175 0.79 9.11 -8.33
C VAL A 175 0.07 7.77 -8.40
N SER A 176 -0.86 7.51 -7.47
CA SER A 176 -1.60 6.25 -7.39
C SER A 176 -3.00 6.42 -6.80
N ILE A 177 -3.86 5.45 -7.06
CA ILE A 177 -5.16 5.30 -6.43
C ILE A 177 -5.24 3.95 -5.74
N GLY A 178 -5.82 3.95 -4.54
CA GLY A 178 -6.11 2.71 -3.82
C GLY A 178 -7.24 1.92 -4.46
N THR A 179 -7.05 0.61 -4.59
CA THR A 179 -8.04 -0.32 -5.14
C THR A 179 -8.15 -1.57 -4.25
N GLY A 180 -9.31 -2.22 -4.31
CA GLY A 180 -9.60 -3.44 -3.55
C GLY A 180 -10.10 -3.17 -2.13
N SER A 181 -9.74 -4.03 -1.18
CA SER A 181 -10.14 -3.87 0.21
C SER A 181 -9.39 -2.71 0.86
N GLN A 182 -10.05 -2.03 1.79
CA GLN A 182 -9.48 -0.92 2.54
C GLN A 182 -9.34 -1.25 4.03
N TRP A 183 -8.38 -0.61 4.68
CA TRP A 183 -8.17 -0.70 6.13
C TRP A 183 -7.92 0.70 6.71
N THR A 184 -8.66 1.05 7.76
CA THR A 184 -8.67 2.40 8.35
C THR A 184 -7.95 2.50 9.69
N GLU A 185 -7.58 1.37 10.31
CA GLU A 185 -7.04 1.35 11.68
C GLU A 185 -5.50 1.42 11.75
N ALA A 186 -4.81 1.59 10.61
CA ALA A 186 -3.35 1.72 10.59
C ALA A 186 -2.91 3.11 11.05
N VAL A 187 -1.73 3.18 11.68
CA VAL A 187 -1.22 4.41 12.30
C VAL A 187 -0.38 5.29 11.36
N ASP A 188 0.04 4.76 10.21
CA ASP A 188 1.06 5.34 9.34
C ASP A 188 0.52 5.90 8.01
N CYS A 189 -0.80 5.88 7.79
CA CYS A 189 -1.39 6.33 6.53
C CYS A 189 -2.51 7.36 6.75
N PRO A 190 -2.41 8.56 6.16
CA PRO A 190 -3.32 9.67 6.44
C PRO A 190 -4.70 9.51 5.81
N GLN A 191 -4.83 8.76 4.72
CA GLN A 191 -6.07 8.66 3.95
C GLN A 191 -6.78 7.31 4.16
N THR A 192 -6.06 6.19 4.01
CA THR A 192 -6.50 4.78 4.24
C THR A 192 -5.48 3.83 3.62
N CYS A 193 -5.38 2.60 4.14
CA CYS A 193 -4.57 1.57 3.49
C CYS A 193 -5.41 0.80 2.46
N PHE A 194 -4.80 0.40 1.35
CA PHE A 194 -5.46 -0.37 0.30
C PHE A 194 -4.71 -1.66 -0.02
N SER A 195 -5.43 -2.69 -0.46
CA SER A 195 -4.82 -3.97 -0.82
C SER A 195 -3.91 -3.85 -2.04
N THR A 196 -4.19 -2.90 -2.93
CA THR A 196 -3.38 -2.65 -4.13
C THR A 196 -3.44 -1.18 -4.51
N CYS A 197 -2.30 -0.59 -4.83
CA CYS A 197 -2.23 0.74 -5.44
C CYS A 197 -2.13 0.59 -6.96
N GLN A 198 -3.08 1.18 -7.67
CA GLN A 198 -3.04 1.30 -9.12
C GLN A 198 -2.34 2.62 -9.48
N PRO A 199 -1.37 2.64 -10.40
CA PRO A 199 -0.70 3.88 -10.81
C PRO A 199 -1.70 4.84 -11.48
N ARG A 200 -1.47 6.14 -11.32
CA ARG A 200 -2.17 7.22 -12.04
C ARG A 200 -1.24 7.80 -13.11
N PRO A 201 -1.79 8.34 -14.21
CA PRO A 201 -1.04 9.24 -15.07
C PRO A 201 -0.52 10.45 -14.27
N VAL A 202 0.76 10.79 -14.46
CA VAL A 202 1.39 11.93 -13.78
C VAL A 202 1.66 13.03 -14.78
N ILE A 203 1.26 14.26 -14.45
CA ILE A 203 1.59 15.44 -15.24
C ILE A 203 2.96 15.94 -14.78
N LEU A 204 3.99 15.75 -15.61
CA LEU A 204 5.35 16.20 -15.30
C LEU A 204 5.50 17.70 -15.53
N THR A 205 4.94 18.19 -16.63
CA THR A 205 4.97 19.61 -16.98
C THR A 205 3.63 20.04 -17.55
N PHE A 206 3.25 21.28 -17.24
CA PHE A 206 2.12 21.98 -17.85
C PHE A 206 2.48 23.46 -17.86
N GLN A 207 2.75 23.99 -19.05
CA GLN A 207 3.35 25.30 -19.29
C GLN A 207 2.52 26.08 -20.32
N THR A 208 2.73 27.39 -20.36
CA THR A 208 2.07 28.28 -21.31
C THR A 208 3.08 29.11 -22.10
N ASP A 209 2.69 29.55 -23.29
CA ASP A 209 3.30 30.65 -24.04
C ASP A 209 2.21 31.71 -24.33
N PRO A 210 2.30 32.94 -23.77
CA PRO A 210 3.40 33.48 -22.97
C PRO A 210 3.66 32.73 -21.65
N PRO A 211 4.89 32.80 -21.10
CA PRO A 211 5.23 32.09 -19.87
C PRO A 211 4.46 32.66 -18.67
N MET A 212 3.86 31.77 -17.89
CA MET A 212 3.25 32.10 -16.59
C MET A 212 4.30 32.33 -15.51
N ASP A 213 3.90 32.95 -14.41
CA ASP A 213 4.72 33.04 -13.20
C ASP A 213 4.88 31.65 -12.56
N SER A 214 6.14 31.25 -12.32
CA SER A 214 6.47 29.90 -11.83
C SER A 214 6.05 29.60 -10.40
N VAL A 215 5.79 30.63 -9.58
CA VAL A 215 5.47 30.50 -8.16
C VAL A 215 3.97 30.38 -7.94
N ASN A 216 3.21 31.32 -8.51
CA ASN A 216 1.75 31.34 -8.34
C ASN A 216 1.00 30.68 -9.51
N ARG A 217 1.71 30.23 -10.54
CA ARG A 217 1.15 29.62 -11.77
C ARG A 217 0.05 30.49 -12.39
N THR A 218 0.25 31.80 -12.35
CA THR A 218 -0.66 32.80 -12.91
C THR A 218 -0.07 33.39 -14.19
N LEU A 219 -0.86 33.39 -15.26
CA LEU A 219 -0.54 34.04 -16.52
C LEU A 219 -1.41 35.29 -16.66
N GLN A 220 -0.79 36.45 -16.89
CA GLN A 220 -1.51 37.68 -17.21
C GLN A 220 -1.43 37.98 -18.71
N ILE A 221 -2.59 38.13 -19.36
CA ILE A 221 -2.71 38.38 -20.81
C ILE A 221 -3.74 39.48 -21.10
N THR A 222 -3.67 40.04 -22.30
CA THR A 222 -4.70 40.97 -22.81
C THR A 222 -5.86 40.21 -23.46
N SER A 223 -7.08 40.77 -23.41
CA SER A 223 -8.23 40.18 -24.10
C SER A 223 -7.96 39.97 -25.60
N GLY A 224 -8.33 38.81 -26.13
CA GLY A 224 -8.09 38.42 -27.52
C GLY A 224 -6.68 37.86 -27.79
N GLN A 225 -5.82 37.74 -26.77
CA GLN A 225 -4.50 37.13 -26.92
C GLN A 225 -4.60 35.60 -27.00
N VAL A 226 -3.81 35.00 -27.90
CA VAL A 226 -3.64 33.55 -28.00
C VAL A 226 -2.70 33.07 -26.89
N VAL A 227 -3.12 32.04 -26.16
CA VAL A 227 -2.28 31.29 -25.23
C VAL A 227 -2.06 29.90 -25.80
N GLU A 228 -0.80 29.50 -25.95
CA GLU A 228 -0.43 28.12 -26.24
C GLU A 228 -0.15 27.39 -24.94
N PHE A 229 -0.79 26.25 -24.74
CA PHE A 229 -0.59 25.35 -23.63
C PHE A 229 0.24 24.17 -24.12
N SER A 230 1.25 23.77 -23.35
CA SER A 230 2.06 22.58 -23.62
C SER A 230 2.16 21.73 -22.36
N TYR A 231 2.19 20.40 -22.53
CA TYR A 231 2.29 19.49 -21.41
C TYR A 231 3.16 18.27 -21.73
N LEU A 232 3.66 17.63 -20.67
CA LEU A 232 4.35 16.34 -20.73
C LEU A 232 3.83 15.43 -19.63
N LEU A 233 3.51 14.19 -19.99
CA LEU A 233 2.99 13.18 -19.09
C LEU A 233 4.01 12.06 -18.85
N ASP A 234 4.02 11.53 -17.64
CA ASP A 234 4.63 10.24 -17.31
C ASP A 234 3.50 9.20 -17.22
N ILE A 235 3.48 8.30 -18.20
CA ILE A 235 2.47 7.25 -18.33
C ILE A 235 3.15 5.94 -18.72
N THR A 236 2.62 4.84 -18.18
CA THR A 236 3.15 3.50 -18.45
C THR A 236 2.64 2.93 -19.78
N GLU A 237 1.40 3.27 -20.17
CA GLU A 237 0.80 2.82 -21.43
C GLU A 237 0.04 3.97 -22.10
N GLU A 238 0.31 4.21 -23.40
CA GLU A 238 -0.38 5.25 -24.18
C GLU A 238 -1.75 4.81 -24.74
N LEU A 239 -2.05 3.51 -24.69
CA LEU A 239 -3.28 2.96 -25.25
C LEU A 239 -4.50 3.42 -24.46
N GLY A 240 -5.40 4.13 -25.14
CA GLY A 240 -6.63 4.63 -24.54
C GLY A 240 -6.44 5.84 -23.63
N LEU A 241 -5.29 6.54 -23.75
CA LEU A 241 -5.06 7.84 -23.13
C LEU A 241 -6.09 8.86 -23.63
N ARG A 242 -6.68 9.62 -22.70
CA ARG A 242 -7.55 10.75 -22.97
C ARG A 242 -7.10 11.93 -22.14
N VAL A 243 -6.56 12.95 -22.80
CA VAL A 243 -6.14 14.19 -22.16
C VAL A 243 -7.20 15.24 -22.44
N LYS A 244 -7.79 15.80 -21.38
CA LYS A 244 -8.72 16.92 -21.47
C LYS A 244 -8.07 18.16 -20.89
N LEU A 245 -7.98 19.21 -21.69
CA LEU A 245 -7.62 20.55 -21.24
C LEU A 245 -8.90 21.39 -21.16
N ASP A 246 -9.33 21.71 -19.95
CA ASP A 246 -10.44 22.65 -19.70
C ASP A 246 -9.86 24.05 -19.55
N TYR A 247 -10.32 25.03 -20.33
CA TYR A 247 -9.76 26.37 -20.31
C TYR A 247 -10.32 27.25 -19.18
N GLY A 248 -11.37 26.79 -18.49
CA GLY A 248 -12.03 27.49 -17.39
C GLY A 248 -13.07 28.53 -17.82
N ASP A 249 -13.23 28.78 -19.12
CA ASP A 249 -14.23 29.67 -19.71
C ASP A 249 -15.44 28.91 -20.31
N GLY A 250 -15.53 27.61 -20.02
CA GLY A 250 -16.54 26.70 -20.56
C GLY A 250 -16.11 25.98 -21.84
N GLN A 251 -14.96 26.33 -22.42
CA GLN A 251 -14.38 25.62 -23.55
C GLN A 251 -13.37 24.57 -23.08
N SER A 252 -13.17 23.54 -23.90
CA SER A 252 -12.15 22.52 -23.64
C SER A 252 -11.61 21.91 -24.92
N ALA A 253 -10.40 21.37 -24.85
CA ALA A 253 -9.77 20.59 -25.91
C ALA A 253 -9.55 19.13 -25.45
N GLN A 254 -9.63 18.22 -26.41
CA GLN A 254 -9.26 16.80 -26.24
C GLN A 254 -7.95 16.57 -26.98
N LEU A 255 -6.95 16.08 -26.26
CA LEU A 255 -5.59 15.86 -26.72
C LEU A 255 -5.28 14.35 -26.59
N GLY A 256 -4.49 13.82 -27.53
CA GLY A 256 -4.39 12.37 -27.73
C GLY A 256 -3.02 11.76 -27.42
N GLN A 257 -2.02 12.58 -27.10
CA GLN A 257 -0.62 12.16 -26.97
C GLN A 257 -0.09 12.41 -25.55
N SER A 258 0.99 11.70 -25.19
CA SER A 258 1.73 11.88 -23.94
C SER A 258 2.38 13.27 -23.84
N GLN A 259 2.58 13.93 -24.99
CA GLN A 259 3.00 15.30 -25.12
C GLN A 259 2.23 15.93 -26.27
N ASP A 260 1.61 17.09 -26.05
CA ASP A 260 0.94 17.85 -27.10
C ASP A 260 0.89 19.33 -26.74
N THR A 261 0.40 20.13 -27.68
CA THR A 261 0.14 21.55 -27.50
C THR A 261 -1.28 21.89 -27.89
N SER A 262 -1.85 22.91 -27.27
CA SER A 262 -3.19 23.40 -27.59
C SER A 262 -3.25 24.91 -27.50
N ARG A 263 -3.91 25.56 -28.47
CA ARG A 263 -4.05 27.01 -28.51
C ARG A 263 -5.46 27.43 -28.14
N HIS A 264 -5.57 28.48 -27.35
CA HIS A 264 -6.85 29.06 -26.97
C HIS A 264 -6.79 30.58 -26.95
N ILE A 265 -7.91 31.23 -27.26
CA ILE A 265 -8.03 32.69 -27.20
C ILE A 265 -9.01 33.03 -26.09
N TYR A 266 -8.53 33.75 -25.09
CA TYR A 266 -9.38 34.23 -24.01
C TYR A 266 -9.98 35.59 -24.38
N ASP A 267 -11.29 35.71 -24.21
CA ASP A 267 -12.02 36.97 -24.36
C ASP A 267 -12.70 37.36 -23.04
N CYS A 268 -12.51 38.61 -22.62
CA CYS A 268 -13.03 39.16 -21.38
C CYS A 268 -13.80 40.46 -21.64
N ASN A 269 -15.08 40.45 -21.29
CA ASN A 269 -15.95 41.62 -21.42
C ASN A 269 -15.88 42.59 -20.22
N LEU A 270 -15.26 42.14 -19.13
CA LEU A 270 -15.05 42.93 -17.91
C LEU A 270 -13.66 43.59 -17.94
N PRO A 271 -13.36 44.53 -17.03
CA PRO A 271 -12.00 45.07 -16.90
C PRO A 271 -10.97 43.99 -16.57
N GLU A 272 -11.39 42.95 -15.85
CA GLU A 272 -10.56 41.81 -15.46
C GLU A 272 -11.42 40.54 -15.37
N CYS A 273 -10.91 39.42 -15.89
CA CYS A 273 -11.49 38.08 -15.74
C CYS A 273 -10.42 37.11 -15.24
N ASN A 274 -10.82 36.19 -14.35
CA ASN A 274 -9.95 35.13 -13.85
C ASN A 274 -10.53 33.76 -14.25
N TYR A 275 -9.75 33.00 -15.02
CA TYR A 275 -10.06 31.64 -15.42
C TYR A 275 -9.05 30.67 -14.79
N THR A 276 -9.42 29.40 -14.68
CA THR A 276 -8.48 28.35 -14.27
C THR A 276 -8.46 27.28 -15.35
N ALA A 277 -7.36 27.24 -16.11
CA ALA A 277 -7.12 26.16 -17.04
C ALA A 277 -6.69 24.91 -16.26
N ASN A 278 -7.35 23.77 -16.50
CA ASN A 278 -7.10 22.52 -15.79
C ASN A 278 -6.85 21.39 -16.79
N LEU A 279 -5.70 20.73 -16.63
CA LEU A 279 -5.32 19.55 -17.40
C LEU A 279 -5.71 18.29 -16.63
N THR A 280 -6.57 17.47 -17.22
CA THR A 280 -6.96 16.18 -16.66
C THR A 280 -6.57 15.08 -17.63
N VAL A 281 -5.85 14.09 -17.14
CA VAL A 281 -5.49 12.89 -17.90
C VAL A 281 -6.32 11.74 -17.40
N SER A 282 -6.81 10.89 -18.31
CA SER A 282 -7.54 9.68 -17.97
C SER A 282 -7.12 8.53 -18.87
N GLU A 283 -7.05 7.34 -18.30
CA GLU A 283 -6.80 6.09 -19.04
C GLU A 283 -8.11 5.40 -19.42
N PHE A 284 -8.02 4.37 -20.28
CA PHE A 284 -9.17 3.55 -20.65
C PHE A 284 -9.84 2.87 -19.44
N THR A 285 -9.04 2.59 -18.39
CA THR A 285 -9.49 1.98 -17.13
C THR A 285 -10.39 2.92 -16.31
N GLY A 286 -10.46 4.20 -16.67
CA GLY A 286 -11.17 5.24 -15.93
C GLY A 286 -10.34 5.88 -14.82
N VAL A 287 -9.08 5.46 -14.62
CA VAL A 287 -8.17 6.13 -13.69
C VAL A 287 -7.77 7.49 -14.23
N THR A 288 -7.85 8.50 -13.37
CA THR A 288 -7.52 9.89 -13.71
C THR A 288 -6.26 10.38 -12.98
N SER A 289 -5.58 11.35 -13.57
CA SER A 289 -4.50 12.08 -12.90
C SER A 289 -5.01 12.78 -11.63
N ALA A 290 -4.13 12.95 -10.66
CA ALA A 290 -4.44 13.75 -9.48
C ALA A 290 -4.59 15.24 -9.85
N SER A 291 -5.52 15.93 -9.19
CA SER A 291 -5.62 17.39 -9.27
C SER A 291 -4.53 18.00 -8.38
N THR A 292 -3.46 18.51 -9.01
CA THR A 292 -2.34 19.13 -8.31
C THR A 292 -2.19 20.58 -8.76
N PRO A 293 -1.44 21.43 -8.03
CA PRO A 293 -1.13 22.77 -8.53
C PRO A 293 -0.48 22.75 -9.91
N LEU A 294 0.31 21.71 -10.23
CA LEU A 294 0.93 21.54 -11.55
C LEU A 294 -0.09 21.28 -12.67
N SER A 295 -1.25 20.69 -12.37
CA SER A 295 -2.28 20.43 -13.38
C SER A 295 -3.14 21.67 -13.68
N GLN A 296 -2.89 22.80 -13.00
CA GLN A 296 -3.70 24.00 -13.09
C GLN A 296 -2.87 25.23 -13.46
N VAL A 297 -3.47 26.18 -14.17
CA VAL A 297 -2.90 27.51 -14.45
C VAL A 297 -4.01 28.54 -14.28
N THR A 298 -3.76 29.59 -13.51
CA THR A 298 -4.70 30.71 -13.38
C THR A 298 -4.44 31.71 -14.50
N ILE A 299 -5.47 32.02 -15.28
CA ILE A 299 -5.39 32.97 -16.40
C ILE A 299 -6.09 34.26 -16.00
N LYS A 300 -5.33 35.33 -15.87
CA LYS A 300 -5.82 36.67 -15.59
C LYS A 300 -5.85 37.48 -16.87
N VAL A 301 -7.05 37.78 -17.36
CA VAL A 301 -7.26 38.51 -18.61
C VAL A 301 -7.62 39.96 -18.28
N VAL A 302 -6.82 40.90 -18.78
CA VAL A 302 -7.08 42.34 -18.66
C VAL A 302 -7.48 42.92 -20.02
N ARG A 303 -8.39 43.89 -20.02
CA ARG A 303 -8.84 44.56 -21.25
C ARG A 303 -7.85 45.62 -21.72
#